data_AF-K6V849-F1
#
_entry.id   AF-K6V849-F1
#
_cell.length_a   1.000
_cell.length_b   1.000
_cell.length_c   1.000
_cell.angle_alpha   90.00
_cell.angle_beta   90.00
_cell.angle_gamma   90.00
#
_symmetry.space_group_name_H-M   'P 1'
#
loop_
_entity.id
_entity.type
_entity.pdbx_description
1 polymer ?
#
loop_
_entity_poly.entity_id
_entity_poly.type
_entity_poly.pdbx_seq_one_letter_code
_entity_poly.pdbx_strand_id
1 'polypeptide(L)'
;MSVSRRDVERGFREPIEAAGRSIGDDALRAMVDAAGGYPFLLQRIGAQTWRLHPDQTEITVVDAEEGNSKARRRSDGFTHS
;
A
#
# COMPACT_ATOMS: atom_id res chain seq x y z
N MET A 1 14.73 5.23 -10.69
CA MET A 1 14.73 6.29 -9.67
C MET A 1 13.92 5.79 -8.48
N SER A 2 14.53 5.74 -7.30
CA SER A 2 13.86 5.29 -6.06
C SER A 2 13.50 6.51 -5.22
N VAL A 3 12.33 6.49 -4.59
CA VAL A 3 11.79 7.52 -3.70
C VAL A 3 12.25 7.24 -2.28
N SER A 4 12.49 8.31 -1.50
CA SER A 4 12.93 8.17 -0.11
C SER A 4 11.89 7.44 0.73
N ARG A 5 12.32 6.70 1.75
CA ARG A 5 11.41 5.99 2.67
C ARG A 5 10.37 6.94 3.28
N ARG A 6 10.80 8.14 3.67
CA ARG A 6 9.92 9.18 4.24
C ARG A 6 8.85 9.65 3.26
N ASP A 7 9.20 9.78 1.99
CA ASP A 7 8.23 10.16 0.95
C ASP A 7 7.27 9.01 0.63
N VAL A 8 7.72 7.76 0.74
CA VAL A 8 6.84 6.58 0.64
C VAL A 8 5.85 6.54 1.81
N GLU A 9 6.34 6.74 3.05
CA GLU A 9 5.50 6.82 4.25
C GLU A 9 4.42 7.88 4.10
N ARG A 10 4.80 9.11 3.70
CA ARG A 10 3.86 10.19 3.42
C ARG A 10 2.89 9.86 2.29
N GLY A 11 3.38 9.28 1.20
CA GLY A 11 2.58 8.93 0.03
C GLY A 11 1.50 7.88 0.32
N PHE A 12 1.64 7.08 1.39
CA PHE A 12 0.57 6.24 1.89
C PHE A 12 -0.32 6.95 2.90
N ARG A 13 0.27 7.57 3.93
CA ARG A 13 -0.46 8.11 5.08
C ARG A 13 -1.36 9.29 4.68
N GLU A 14 -0.85 10.25 3.94
CA GLU A 14 -1.57 11.48 3.59
C GLU A 14 -2.89 11.22 2.85
N PRO A 15 -2.96 10.42 1.77
CA PRO A 15 -4.22 10.17 1.08
C PRO A 15 -5.21 9.34 1.91
N ILE A 16 -4.73 8.44 2.77
CA ILE A 16 -5.58 7.64 3.66
C ILE A 16 -6.27 8.56 4.68
N GLU A 17 -5.49 9.42 5.35
CA GLU A 17 -5.98 10.38 6.35
C GLU A 17 -6.88 11.45 5.71
N ALA A 18 -6.50 11.96 4.54
CA ALA A 18 -7.31 12.93 3.80
C ALA A 18 -8.67 12.36 3.35
N ALA A 19 -8.75 11.04 3.15
CA ALA A 19 -9.99 10.34 2.83
C ALA A 19 -10.78 9.88 4.08
N GLY A 20 -10.34 10.25 5.29
CA GLY A 20 -11.06 10.02 6.55
C GLY A 20 -10.83 8.65 7.20
N ARG A 21 -9.85 7.86 6.73
CA ARG A 21 -9.41 6.64 7.41
C ARG A 21 -8.07 6.87 8.10
N SER A 22 -7.76 6.07 9.11
CA SER A 22 -6.43 6.00 9.70
C SER A 22 -5.66 4.80 9.15
N ILE A 23 -4.36 4.77 9.40
CA ILE A 23 -3.50 3.60 9.16
C ILE A 23 -2.62 3.36 10.38
N GLY A 24 -2.62 2.14 10.90
CA GLY A 24 -1.75 1.76 12.01
C GLY A 24 -0.27 1.80 11.62
N ASP A 25 0.62 2.11 12.57
CA ASP A 25 2.06 2.24 12.29
C ASP A 25 2.68 0.94 11.74
N ASP A 26 2.21 -0.22 12.21
CA ASP A 26 2.66 -1.53 11.71
C ASP A 26 2.20 -1.78 10.26
N ALA A 27 0.98 -1.36 9.93
CA ALA A 27 0.44 -1.43 8.58
C ALA A 27 1.24 -0.53 7.63
N LEU A 28 1.51 0.70 8.05
CA LEU A 28 2.30 1.65 7.27
C LEU A 28 3.71 1.12 7.02
N ARG A 29 4.37 0.59 8.07
CA ARG A 29 5.71 -0.01 7.94
C ARG A 29 5.71 -1.16 6.93
N ALA A 30 4.72 -2.06 7.01
CA ALA A 30 4.59 -3.18 6.09
C ALA A 30 4.38 -2.72 4.62
N MET A 31 3.59 -1.67 4.38
CA MET A 31 3.37 -1.13 3.04
C MET A 31 4.62 -0.43 2.48
N VAL A 32 5.34 0.34 3.33
CA VAL A 32 6.56 1.05 2.98
C VAL A 32 7.68 0.08 2.59
N ASP A 33 7.89 -0.95 3.42
CA ASP A 33 8.90 -1.97 3.18
C ASP A 33 8.58 -2.76 1.90
N ALA A 34 7.31 -3.05 1.64
CA ALA A 34 6.87 -3.72 0.42
C ALA A 34 7.02 -2.85 -0.84
N ALA A 35 6.87 -1.52 -0.72
CA ALA A 35 7.04 -0.59 -1.84
C ALA A 35 8.51 -0.39 -2.21
N GLY A 36 9.45 -0.50 -1.26
CA GLY A 36 10.90 -0.48 -1.51
C GLY A 36 11.40 0.80 -2.20
N GLY A 37 10.67 1.91 -2.08
CA GLY A 37 10.98 3.17 -2.77
C GLY A 37 10.53 3.24 -4.24
N TYR A 38 9.82 2.23 -4.76
CA TYR A 38 9.35 2.25 -6.15
C TYR A 38 7.96 2.89 -6.25
N PRO A 39 7.79 4.03 -6.95
CA PRO A 39 6.50 4.73 -7.04
C PRO A 39 5.36 3.87 -7.56
N PHE A 40 5.63 2.99 -8.53
CA PHE A 40 4.60 2.12 -9.10
C PHE A 40 4.10 1.08 -8.09
N LEU A 41 4.96 0.61 -7.18
CA LEU A 41 4.55 -0.29 -6.11
C LEU A 41 3.73 0.46 -5.05
N LEU A 42 4.15 1.68 -4.68
CA LEU A 42 3.38 2.54 -3.78
C LEU A 42 1.93 2.69 -4.27
N GLN A 43 1.76 3.06 -5.54
CA GLN A 43 0.42 3.26 -6.11
C GLN A 43 -0.42 1.97 -6.10
N ARG A 44 0.18 0.84 -6.47
CA ARG A 44 -0.54 -0.45 -6.53
C ARG A 44 -0.90 -1.00 -5.16
N ILE A 45 0.02 -0.92 -4.21
CA ILE A 45 -0.19 -1.35 -2.82
C ILE A 45 -1.30 -0.49 -2.20
N GLY A 46 -1.17 0.84 -2.28
CA GLY A 46 -2.15 1.76 -1.70
C GLY A 46 -3.55 1.54 -2.24
N ALA A 47 -3.70 1.45 -3.57
CA ALA A 47 -4.99 1.19 -4.20
C ALA A 47 -5.59 -0.17 -3.82
N GLN A 48 -4.76 -1.18 -3.58
CA GLN A 48 -5.23 -2.52 -3.24
C GLN A 48 -5.62 -2.63 -1.77
N THR A 49 -4.84 -2.06 -0.86
CA THR A 49 -5.15 -1.98 0.57
C THR A 49 -6.38 -1.13 0.82
N TRP A 50 -6.54 0.00 0.14
CA TRP A 50 -7.71 0.89 0.30
C TRP A 50 -9.05 0.19 0.04
N ARG A 51 -9.07 -0.73 -0.93
CA ARG A 51 -10.28 -1.50 -1.30
C ARG A 51 -10.62 -2.61 -0.32
N LEU A 52 -9.72 -2.94 0.61
CA LEU A 52 -9.99 -3.92 1.65
C LEU A 52 -10.81 -3.26 2.75
N HIS A 53 -11.83 -4.01 3.19
CA HIS A 53 -12.70 -3.65 4.31
C HIS A 53 -13.12 -2.16 4.28
N PRO A 54 -13.87 -1.72 3.25
CA PRO A 54 -14.18 -0.30 3.03
C PRO A 54 -14.99 0.33 4.17
N ASP A 55 -15.71 -0.48 4.95
CA ASP A 55 -16.51 -0.03 6.09
C ASP A 55 -15.66 0.15 7.38
N GLN A 56 -14.38 -0.20 7.36
CA GLN A 56 -13.48 -0.02 8.50
C GLN A 56 -12.79 1.35 8.48
N THR A 57 -12.74 2.01 9.63
CA THR A 57 -12.14 3.35 9.79
C THR A 57 -10.61 3.31 9.85
N GLU A 58 -10.01 2.16 10.12
CA GLU A 58 -8.56 1.97 10.20
C GLU A 58 -8.10 0.95 9.15
N ILE A 59 -6.91 1.17 8.58
CA ILE A 59 -6.15 0.18 7.82
C ILE A 59 -5.19 -0.52 8.78
N THR A 60 -5.40 -1.82 8.96
CA THR A 60 -4.63 -2.66 9.88
C THR A 60 -3.44 -3.33 9.18
N VAL A 61 -2.57 -3.97 9.96
CA VAL A 61 -1.43 -4.72 9.40
C VAL A 61 -1.89 -5.89 8.54
N VAL A 62 -3.04 -6.50 8.86
CA VAL A 62 -3.63 -7.60 8.07
C VAL A 62 -4.05 -7.08 6.69
N ASP A 63 -4.68 -5.90 6.62
CA ASP A 63 -5.03 -5.24 5.36
C ASP A 63 -3.79 -4.91 4.53
N ALA A 64 -2.72 -4.44 5.18
CA ALA A 64 -1.45 -4.14 4.51
C ALA A 64 -0.83 -5.41 3.90
N GLU A 65 -0.76 -6.51 4.65
CA GLU A 65 -0.21 -7.78 4.17
C GLU A 65 -1.00 -8.38 3.00
N GLU A 66 -2.34 -8.35 3.09
CA GLU A 66 -3.21 -8.78 2.01
C GLU A 66 -3.09 -7.87 0.77
N GLY A 67 -3.04 -6.56 1.00
CA GLY A 67 -2.86 -5.54 -0.03
C GLY A 67 -1.55 -5.73 -0.80
N ASN A 68 -0.45 -5.94 -0.07
CA ASN A 68 0.88 -6.25 -0.60
C ASN A 68 0.86 -7.52 -1.46
N SER A 69 0.24 -8.58 -0.94
CA SER A 69 0.12 -9.86 -1.64
C SER A 69 -0.64 -9.73 -2.96
N LYS A 70 -1.79 -9.04 -2.94
CA LYS A 70 -2.61 -8.78 -4.13
C LYS A 70 -1.91 -7.84 -5.13
N ALA A 71 -1.15 -6.86 -4.63
CA ALA A 71 -0.37 -5.96 -5.47
C ALA A 71 0.72 -6.71 -6.24
N ARG A 72 1.34 -7.76 -5.67
CA ARG A 72 2.36 -8.57 -6.36
C ARG A 72 1.78 -9.49 -7.42
N ARG A 73 0.67 -10.20 -7.16
CA ARG A 73 0.08 -11.17 -8.10
C ARG A 73 -0.36 -10.57 -9.44
N ARG A 74 -0.77 -9.30 -9.49
CA ARG A 74 -1.11 -8.65 -10.78
C ARG A 74 0.11 -8.38 -11.68
N SER A 75 1.33 -8.58 -11.20
CA SER A 75 2.55 -8.46 -12.02
C SER A 75 2.80 -9.71 -12.88
N ASP A 76 2.14 -10.82 -12.58
CA ASP A 76 2.39 -12.12 -13.23
C ASP A 76 1.46 -12.35 -14.45
N GLY A 77 0.65 -11.35 -14.82
CA GLY A 77 -0.27 -11.38 -15.96
C GLY A 77 0.32 -10.93 -17.30
N PHE A 78 1.63 -10.68 -17.38
CA PHE A 78 2.33 -10.22 -18.59
C PHE A 78 3.30 -11.27 -19.17
N THR A 79 3.05 -12.56 -18.96
CA THR A 79 3.71 -13.61 -19.75
C THR A 79 2.78 -14.03 -20.88
N HIS A 80 2.91 -13.37 -22.03
CA HIS A 80 2.51 -13.98 -23.30
C HIS A 80 3.58 -15.00 -23.69
N SER A 81 3.19 -16.27 -23.78
CA SER A 81 3.67 -17.28 -24.75
C SER A 81 2.79 -18.52 -24.64
#